data_AF-A0A9P7G5Z6-F1
#
_entry.id   AF-A0A9P7G5Z6-F1
#
_cell.length_a   1.000
_cell.length_b   1.000
_cell.length_c   1.000
_cell.angle_alpha   90.00
_cell.angle_beta   90.00
_cell.angle_gamma   90.00
#
_symmetry.space_group_name_H-M   'P 1'
#
loop_
_entity.id
_entity.type
_entity.pdbx_description
1 polymer ?
#
loop_
_entity_poly.entity_id
_entity_poly.type
_entity_poly.pdbx_seq_one_letter_code
_entity_poly.pdbx_strand_id
1 'polypeptide(L)'
;MEAVVKSLDPNATTHREAVIDSATEIIGHVVKTYDDLTRLHRLAVGSNDSGSVVMYDLKTAIRLYVLECGKKPISACSFSPDGRRLLTLSLEESVVLVWKVGSSFTSFFNPGAPPRQGHGGSEPFKTISFNVGAAASMHAHDTMDLVRFEWVADRSVRIKIRDSIMTFST
;
A
#
# COMPACT_ATOMS: atom_id res chain seq x y z
N MET A 1 0.96 -16.33 -2.34
CA MET A 1 0.63 -14.90 -2.50
C MET A 1 0.95 -14.36 -3.91
N GLU A 2 1.94 -14.93 -4.62
CA GLU A 2 2.33 -14.51 -5.98
C GLU A 2 1.23 -14.73 -7.05
N ALA A 3 0.39 -15.76 -6.90
CA ALA A 3 -0.75 -16.02 -7.79
C ALA A 3 -1.84 -14.93 -7.70
N VAL A 4 -1.99 -14.30 -6.54
CA VAL A 4 -3.01 -13.27 -6.27
C VAL A 4 -2.61 -11.95 -6.94
N VAL A 5 -1.32 -11.63 -6.91
CA VAL A 5 -0.79 -10.41 -7.53
C VAL A 5 -0.82 -10.52 -9.06
N LYS A 6 -0.43 -11.67 -9.63
CA LYS A 6 -0.53 -11.94 -11.08
C LYS A 6 -1.97 -11.95 -11.57
N SER A 7 -2.91 -12.31 -10.70
CA SER A 7 -4.35 -12.28 -10.97
C SER A 7 -4.94 -10.86 -11.06
N LEU A 8 -4.27 -9.89 -10.44
CA LEU A 8 -4.72 -8.49 -10.37
C LEU A 8 -4.00 -7.59 -11.40
N ASP A 9 -3.15 -8.17 -12.26
CA ASP A 9 -2.45 -7.44 -13.32
C ASP A 9 -3.41 -7.13 -14.49
N PRO A 10 -3.74 -5.84 -14.74
CA PRO A 10 -4.67 -5.45 -15.81
C PRO A 10 -4.15 -5.73 -17.23
N ASN A 11 -2.86 -6.05 -17.40
CA ASN A 11 -2.22 -6.33 -18.69
C ASN A 11 -2.25 -7.81 -19.11
N ALA A 12 -2.70 -8.73 -18.23
CA ALA A 12 -2.85 -10.15 -18.54
C ALA A 12 -4.26 -10.45 -19.09
N THR A 13 -4.56 -9.95 -20.30
CA THR A 13 -5.92 -9.88 -20.86
C THR A 13 -6.54 -11.24 -21.20
N THR A 14 -5.77 -12.32 -21.30
CA THR A 14 -6.23 -13.64 -21.76
C THR A 14 -6.86 -14.54 -20.68
N HIS A 15 -6.74 -14.21 -19.40
CA HIS A 15 -7.25 -15.04 -18.29
C HIS A 15 -8.24 -14.31 -17.37
N ARG A 16 -8.88 -13.24 -17.84
CA ARG A 16 -9.77 -12.39 -17.02
C ARG A 16 -10.91 -13.18 -16.37
N GLU A 17 -11.66 -13.95 -17.15
CA GLU A 17 -12.88 -14.61 -16.64
C GLU A 17 -12.58 -15.77 -15.69
N ALA A 18 -11.56 -16.58 -15.98
CA ALA A 18 -11.20 -17.72 -15.14
C ALA A 18 -10.57 -17.32 -13.80
N VAL A 19 -9.96 -16.13 -13.76
CA VAL A 19 -9.23 -15.63 -12.60
C VAL A 19 -10.11 -14.75 -11.73
N ILE A 20 -11.13 -14.08 -12.27
CA ILE A 20 -12.04 -13.21 -11.51
C ILE A 20 -12.71 -13.94 -10.35
N ASP A 21 -13.20 -15.16 -10.55
CA ASP A 21 -13.89 -15.91 -9.48
C ASP A 21 -12.91 -16.32 -8.37
N SER A 22 -11.73 -16.80 -8.75
CA SER A 22 -10.66 -17.15 -7.80
C SER A 22 -10.11 -15.92 -7.07
N ALA A 23 -9.92 -14.81 -7.78
CA ALA A 23 -9.49 -13.53 -7.20
C ALA A 23 -10.53 -13.01 -6.21
N THR A 24 -11.81 -13.12 -6.56
CA THR A 24 -12.93 -12.69 -5.72
C THR A 24 -13.03 -13.55 -4.45
N GLU A 25 -12.81 -14.86 -4.56
CA GLU A 25 -12.80 -15.77 -3.41
C GLU A 25 -11.60 -15.49 -2.48
N ILE A 26 -10.42 -15.23 -3.05
CA ILE A 26 -9.21 -14.88 -2.30
C ILE A 26 -9.34 -13.50 -1.66
N ILE A 27 -9.88 -12.51 -2.37
CA ILE A 27 -10.20 -11.19 -1.81
C ILE A 27 -11.25 -11.35 -0.71
N GLY A 28 -12.26 -12.20 -0.89
CA GLY A 28 -13.24 -12.55 0.13
C GLY A 28 -12.60 -13.16 1.38
N HIS A 29 -11.59 -14.00 1.22
CA HIS A 29 -10.83 -14.57 2.32
C HIS A 29 -9.94 -13.53 3.02
N VAL A 30 -9.29 -12.64 2.26
CA VAL A 30 -8.48 -11.54 2.80
C VAL A 30 -9.34 -10.51 3.54
N VAL A 31 -10.52 -10.16 3.00
CA VAL A 31 -11.49 -9.27 3.66
C VAL A 31 -12.02 -9.88 4.96
N LYS A 32 -12.26 -11.20 4.99
CA LYS A 32 -12.65 -11.91 6.22
C LYS A 32 -11.51 -12.04 7.24
N THR A 33 -10.27 -12.12 6.78
CA THR A 33 -9.08 -12.26 7.64
C THR A 33 -8.66 -10.92 8.25
N TYR A 34 -8.93 -9.82 7.54
CA TYR A 34 -8.61 -8.46 7.97
C TYR A 34 -9.89 -7.60 7.97
N ASP A 35 -10.74 -7.81 8.98
CA ASP A 35 -12.03 -7.12 9.17
C ASP A 35 -11.89 -5.58 9.14
N ASP A 36 -10.72 -5.03 9.49
CA ASP A 36 -10.39 -3.60 9.37
C ASP A 36 -10.39 -3.05 7.93
N LEU A 37 -10.27 -3.90 6.90
CA LEU A 37 -10.38 -3.49 5.48
C LEU A 37 -11.76 -2.94 5.13
N THR A 38 -12.79 -3.30 5.89
CA THR A 38 -14.19 -2.94 5.58
C THR A 38 -14.52 -1.48 5.87
N ARG A 39 -13.76 -0.78 6.73
CA ARG A 39 -14.02 0.65 7.03
C ARG A 39 -13.66 1.61 5.91
N LEU A 40 -12.82 1.19 4.96
CA LEU A 40 -12.18 2.11 4.00
C LEU A 40 -12.61 1.93 2.55
N HIS A 41 -13.30 0.83 2.22
CA HIS A 41 -13.72 0.46 0.85
C HIS A 41 -12.57 0.60 -0.19
N ARG A 42 -11.32 0.52 0.25
CA ARG A 42 -10.14 0.75 -0.58
C ARG A 42 -9.09 -0.29 -0.29
N LEU A 43 -8.40 -0.73 -1.34
CA LEU A 43 -7.33 -1.72 -1.25
C LEU A 43 -6.07 -1.16 -1.91
N ALA A 44 -4.96 -1.20 -1.18
CA ALA A 44 -3.63 -0.88 -1.69
C ALA A 44 -2.88 -2.19 -1.97
N VAL A 45 -2.34 -2.34 -3.18
CA VAL A 45 -1.54 -3.50 -3.57
C VAL A 45 -0.18 -3.01 -4.05
N GLY A 46 0.87 -3.34 -3.30
CA GLY A 46 2.25 -3.04 -3.68
C GLY A 46 2.79 -4.04 -4.69
N SER A 47 3.58 -3.54 -5.65
CA SER A 47 4.32 -4.39 -6.58
C SER A 47 5.65 -4.83 -5.97
N ASN A 48 6.05 -6.06 -6.30
CA ASN A 48 7.27 -6.68 -5.79
C ASN A 48 8.51 -6.36 -6.65
N ASP A 49 8.37 -5.62 -7.74
CA ASP A 49 9.42 -5.39 -8.73
C ASP A 49 9.69 -3.90 -9.03
N SER A 50 8.64 -3.10 -9.11
CA SER A 50 8.65 -1.75 -9.69
C SER A 50 8.58 -0.64 -8.65
N GLY A 51 8.32 -0.97 -7.38
CA GLY A 51 8.15 0.03 -6.33
C GLY A 51 6.87 0.86 -6.46
N SER A 52 5.89 0.37 -7.22
CA SER A 52 4.60 1.03 -7.38
C SER A 52 3.53 0.40 -6.48
N VAL A 53 2.52 1.20 -6.11
CA VAL A 53 1.33 0.72 -5.38
C VAL A 53 0.09 1.04 -6.19
N VAL A 54 -0.71 0.01 -6.49
CA VAL A 54 -1.99 0.15 -7.17
C VAL A 54 -3.09 0.35 -6.13
N MET A 55 -3.89 1.39 -6.31
CA MET A 55 -5.07 1.64 -5.50
C MET A 55 -6.35 1.16 -6.19
N TYR A 56 -7.19 0.47 -5.43
CA TYR A 56 -8.50 -0.02 -5.83
C TYR A 56 -9.62 0.52 -4.93
N ASP A 57 -10.81 0.67 -5.52
CA ASP A 57 -12.08 0.81 -4.82
C ASP A 57 -12.73 -0.58 -4.72
N LEU A 58 -12.96 -1.05 -3.50
CA LEU A 58 -13.54 -2.36 -3.23
C LEU A 58 -15.06 -2.39 -3.44
N LYS A 59 -15.74 -1.24 -3.36
CA LYS A 59 -17.19 -1.17 -3.58
C LYS A 59 -17.54 -1.35 -5.05
N THR A 60 -16.71 -0.80 -5.93
CA THR A 60 -16.93 -0.88 -7.39
C THR A 60 -15.97 -1.84 -8.10
N ALA A 61 -15.01 -2.42 -7.37
CA ALA A 61 -13.96 -3.30 -7.91
C ALA A 61 -13.17 -2.66 -9.07
N ILE A 62 -12.92 -1.34 -9.01
CA ILE A 62 -12.17 -0.62 -10.04
C ILE A 62 -10.82 -0.13 -9.53
N ARG A 63 -9.82 -0.08 -10.42
CA ARG A 63 -8.55 0.61 -10.17
C ARG A 63 -8.80 2.12 -10.11
N LEU A 64 -8.36 2.74 -9.02
CA LEU A 64 -8.43 4.18 -8.81
C LEU A 64 -7.23 4.91 -9.41
N TYR A 65 -6.00 4.52 -9.08
CA TYR A 65 -4.76 5.14 -9.58
C TYR A 65 -3.53 4.32 -9.15
N VAL A 66 -2.34 4.71 -9.60
CA VAL A 66 -1.06 4.13 -9.16
C VAL A 66 -0.23 5.20 -8.47
N LEU A 67 0.44 4.81 -7.39
CA LEU A 67 1.40 5.62 -6.65
C LEU A 67 2.80 5.11 -6.94
N GLU A 68 3.64 5.96 -7.54
CA GLU A 68 5.05 5.66 -7.75
C GLU A 68 5.82 5.93 -6.46
N CYS A 69 6.14 4.87 -5.73
CA CYS A 69 6.70 4.98 -4.39
C CYS A 69 8.23 4.84 -4.33
N GLY A 70 8.87 4.48 -5.44
CA GLY A 70 10.32 4.32 -5.50
C GLY A 70 10.73 3.47 -6.69
N LYS A 71 12.00 3.08 -6.72
CA LYS A 71 12.54 2.15 -7.73
C LYS A 71 12.72 0.74 -7.20
N LYS A 72 12.48 0.54 -5.90
CA LYS A 72 12.67 -0.72 -5.19
C LYS A 72 11.35 -1.29 -4.68
N PRO A 73 11.28 -2.62 -4.45
CA PRO A 73 10.06 -3.27 -3.99
C PRO A 73 9.50 -2.65 -2.71
N ILE A 74 8.18 -2.58 -2.62
CA ILE A 74 7.51 -2.11 -1.41
C ILE A 74 7.43 -3.27 -0.43
N SER A 75 8.16 -3.13 0.68
CA SER A 75 8.25 -4.11 1.76
C SER A 75 6.93 -4.24 2.52
N ALA A 76 6.26 -3.12 2.77
CA ALA A 76 4.99 -3.11 3.47
C ALA A 76 4.22 -1.79 3.24
N CYS A 77 2.90 -1.82 3.42
CA CYS A 77 2.06 -0.61 3.38
C CYS A 77 0.91 -0.69 4.40
N SER A 78 0.40 0.46 4.84
CA SER A 78 -0.69 0.51 5.82
C SER A 78 -1.49 1.82 5.72
N PHE A 79 -2.81 1.71 5.77
CA PHE A 79 -3.69 2.88 5.89
C PHE A 79 -3.72 3.40 7.33
N SER A 80 -3.85 4.71 7.47
CA SER A 80 -4.20 5.32 8.76
C SER A 80 -5.61 4.89 9.20
N PRO A 81 -5.91 4.90 10.51
CA PRO A 81 -7.24 4.55 11.02
C PRO A 81 -8.37 5.43 10.47
N ASP A 82 -8.10 6.70 10.21
CA ASP A 82 -9.03 7.63 9.55
C ASP A 82 -9.15 7.41 8.03
N GLY A 83 -8.28 6.58 7.46
CA GLY A 83 -8.26 6.25 6.04
C GLY A 83 -7.81 7.36 5.12
N ARG A 84 -7.30 8.46 5.68
CA ARG A 84 -6.89 9.64 4.94
C ARG A 84 -5.42 9.58 4.51
N ARG A 85 -4.71 8.55 4.95
CA ARG A 85 -3.28 8.38 4.69
C ARG A 85 -2.95 6.94 4.36
N LEU A 86 -1.99 6.77 3.45
CA LEU A 86 -1.33 5.50 3.19
C LEU A 86 0.15 5.69 3.46
N LEU A 87 0.72 4.76 4.22
CA LEU A 87 2.15 4.61 4.38
C LEU A 87 2.67 3.53 3.44
N THR A 88 3.80 3.78 2.82
CA THR A 88 4.55 2.77 2.05
C THR A 88 5.98 2.74 2.57
N LEU A 89 6.50 1.52 2.81
CA LEU A 89 7.83 1.27 3.35
C LEU A 89 8.66 0.51 2.32
N SER A 90 9.87 1.00 2.05
CA SER A 90 10.92 0.26 1.34
C SER A 90 12.10 0.07 2.28
N LEU A 91 12.44 -1.18 2.59
CA LEU A 91 13.63 -1.52 3.38
C LEU A 91 14.92 -1.30 2.56
N GLU A 92 14.89 -1.62 1.26
CA GLU A 92 16.05 -1.45 0.38
C GLU A 92 16.42 0.03 0.19
N GLU A 93 15.43 0.91 0.05
CA GLU A 93 15.69 2.36 -0.03
C GLU A 93 15.77 3.00 1.36
N SER A 94 15.42 2.26 2.42
CA SER A 94 15.35 2.75 3.81
C SER A 94 14.50 4.02 3.94
N VAL A 95 13.34 4.00 3.30
CA VAL A 95 12.41 5.14 3.22
C VAL A 95 10.99 4.72 3.55
N VAL A 96 10.31 5.56 4.31
CA VAL A 96 8.86 5.57 4.50
C VAL A 96 8.30 6.77 3.74
N LEU A 97 7.33 6.52 2.86
CA LEU A 97 6.55 7.58 2.22
C LEU A 97 5.17 7.68 2.84
N VAL A 98 4.72 8.91 3.00
CA VAL A 98 3.37 9.26 3.45
C VAL A 98 2.59 9.82 2.27
N TRP A 99 1.46 9.21 1.99
CA TRP A 99 0.51 9.67 0.98
C TRP A 99 -0.77 10.10 1.68
N LYS A 100 -1.26 11.31 1.41
CA LYS A 100 -2.66 11.68 1.65
C LYS A 100 -3.49 11.00 0.58
N VAL A 101 -4.37 10.11 1.02
CA VAL A 101 -5.24 9.30 0.17
C VAL A 101 -6.65 9.50 0.69
N GLY A 102 -7.64 9.62 -0.18
CA GLY A 102 -9.00 9.87 0.28
C GLY A 102 -9.87 10.45 -0.81
N SER A 103 -11.18 10.37 -0.63
CA SER A 103 -12.14 11.04 -1.52
C SER A 103 -12.07 12.55 -1.27
N SER A 104 -11.07 13.20 -1.86
CA SER A 104 -11.12 14.63 -2.09
C SER A 104 -12.20 14.89 -3.14
N PHE A 105 -12.88 16.03 -3.05
CA PHE A 105 -13.85 16.51 -4.04
C PHE A 105 -13.29 16.48 -5.48
N THR A 106 -11.96 16.57 -5.61
CA THR A 106 -11.20 16.45 -6.86
C THR A 106 -11.27 15.07 -7.52
N SER A 107 -11.46 13.99 -6.75
CA SER A 107 -11.57 12.63 -7.28
C SER A 107 -12.86 12.43 -8.10
N PHE A 108 -13.86 13.30 -7.90
CA PHE A 108 -15.09 13.32 -8.71
C PHE A 108 -14.85 13.90 -10.12
N PHE A 109 -13.96 14.89 -10.24
CA PHE A 109 -13.71 15.58 -11.52
C PHE A 109 -12.52 15.00 -12.29
N ASN A 110 -11.69 14.18 -11.63
CA ASN A 110 -10.58 13.49 -12.28
C ASN A 110 -10.44 12.05 -11.75
N PRO A 111 -11.39 11.15 -12.09
CA PRO A 111 -11.28 9.73 -11.76
C PRO A 111 -10.05 9.15 -12.47
N GLY A 112 -9.25 8.34 -11.77
CA GLY A 112 -8.05 7.75 -12.38
C GLY A 112 -6.72 8.41 -11.97
N ALA A 113 -6.77 9.66 -11.50
CA ALA A 113 -5.55 10.40 -11.17
C ALA A 113 -5.15 10.22 -9.71
N PRO A 114 -3.84 10.12 -9.42
CA PRO A 114 -3.36 10.10 -8.04
C PRO A 114 -3.72 11.39 -7.30
N PRO A 115 -3.85 11.35 -5.97
CA PRO A 115 -4.12 12.52 -5.15
C PRO A 115 -3.04 13.57 -5.38
N ARG A 116 -3.46 14.77 -5.83
CA ARG A 116 -2.57 15.92 -6.02
C ARG A 116 -1.99 16.36 -4.69
N GLN A 117 -0.75 15.95 -4.44
CA GLN A 117 0.03 16.33 -3.27
C GLN A 117 1.52 16.43 -3.63
N GLY A 118 2.31 17.08 -2.76
CA GLY A 118 3.70 17.44 -3.08
C GLY A 118 3.80 18.61 -4.07
N HIS A 119 5.00 18.88 -4.56
CA HIS A 119 5.26 19.99 -5.49
C HIS A 119 4.87 19.61 -6.95
N GLY A 120 4.79 18.31 -7.27
CA GLY A 120 4.45 17.81 -8.60
C GLY A 120 3.10 17.13 -8.77
N GLY A 121 2.29 16.97 -7.71
CA GLY A 121 0.96 16.35 -7.78
C GLY A 121 0.92 14.82 -7.86
N SER A 122 2.07 14.15 -8.01
CA SER A 122 2.20 12.69 -7.91
C SER A 122 3.30 12.27 -6.93
N GLU A 123 3.84 13.23 -6.19
CA GLU A 123 4.88 12.99 -5.19
C GLU A 123 4.25 12.63 -3.84
N PRO A 124 4.98 11.91 -2.97
CA PRO A 124 4.52 11.69 -1.61
C PRO A 124 4.36 13.02 -0.87
N PHE A 125 3.40 13.07 0.08
CA PHE A 125 3.24 14.22 0.96
C PHE A 125 4.45 14.42 1.87
N LYS A 126 5.06 13.31 2.31
CA LYS A 126 6.25 13.32 3.14
C LYS A 126 7.12 12.11 2.85
N THR A 127 8.43 12.35 2.76
CA THR A 127 9.45 11.32 2.67
C THR A 127 10.22 11.29 3.98
N ILE A 128 10.32 10.12 4.59
CA ILE A 128 11.02 9.93 5.85
C ILE A 128 12.06 8.82 5.67
N SER A 129 13.33 9.20 5.65
CA SER A 129 14.43 8.24 5.65
C SER A 129 14.67 7.72 7.06
N PHE A 130 15.01 6.45 7.17
CA PHE A 130 15.43 5.81 8.41
C PHE A 130 16.69 4.99 8.18
N ASN A 131 17.31 4.50 9.26
CA ASN A 131 18.42 3.59 9.15
C ASN A 131 18.26 2.52 10.24
N VAL A 132 18.13 1.26 9.81
CA VAL A 132 18.04 0.09 10.69
C VAL A 132 19.27 -0.82 10.57
N GLY A 133 20.34 -0.36 9.91
CA GLY A 133 21.59 -1.11 9.77
C GLY A 133 21.36 -2.52 9.21
N ALA A 134 21.99 -3.52 9.84
CA ALA A 134 21.85 -4.93 9.44
C ALA A 134 20.41 -5.48 9.56
N ALA A 135 19.51 -4.80 10.29
CA ALA A 135 18.10 -5.16 10.34
C ALA A 135 17.33 -4.86 9.04
N ALA A 136 17.91 -4.07 8.11
CA ALA A 136 17.32 -3.83 6.79
C ALA A 136 17.50 -5.02 5.82
N SER A 137 18.53 -5.84 6.02
CA SER A 137 18.84 -6.97 5.16
C SER A 137 17.97 -8.16 5.56
N MET A 138 16.92 -8.40 4.78
CA MET A 138 15.95 -9.49 4.98
C MET A 138 15.45 -9.96 3.62
N HIS A 139 15.09 -11.24 3.51
CA HIS A 139 14.40 -11.72 2.32
C HIS A 139 12.95 -11.20 2.29
N ALA A 140 12.39 -11.06 1.09
CA ALA A 140 11.02 -10.55 0.92
C ALA A 140 9.98 -11.36 1.70
N HIS A 141 10.16 -12.68 1.85
CA HIS A 141 9.25 -13.53 2.61
C HIS A 141 9.31 -13.26 4.13
N ASP A 142 10.50 -12.96 4.68
CA ASP A 142 10.66 -12.66 6.12
C ASP A 142 10.06 -11.31 6.50
N THR A 143 9.91 -10.41 5.53
CA THR A 143 9.42 -9.05 5.74
C THR A 143 8.00 -9.04 6.30
N MET A 144 7.15 -9.99 5.88
CA MET A 144 5.75 -10.06 6.30
C MET A 144 5.58 -10.36 7.80
N ASP A 145 6.51 -11.13 8.38
CA ASP A 145 6.45 -11.51 9.79
C ASP A 145 7.18 -10.50 10.68
N LEU A 146 8.20 -9.82 10.12
CA LEU A 146 9.14 -9.00 10.88
C LEU A 146 8.85 -7.50 10.84
N VAL A 147 8.00 -7.04 9.91
CA VAL A 147 7.57 -5.64 9.82
C VAL A 147 6.13 -5.50 10.30
N ARG A 148 5.90 -4.65 11.30
CA ARG A 148 4.55 -4.31 11.77
C ARG A 148 4.34 -2.81 11.88
N PHE A 149 3.19 -2.36 11.38
CA PHE A 149 2.66 -1.02 11.62
C PHE A 149 1.68 -1.07 12.79
N GLU A 150 1.86 -0.16 13.74
CA GLU A 150 0.96 0.05 14.86
C GLU A 150 0.59 1.54 14.93
N TRP A 151 -0.61 1.88 14.51
CA TRP A 151 -1.10 3.26 14.57
C TRP A 151 -1.50 3.62 16.00
N VAL A 152 -0.83 4.61 16.57
CA VAL A 152 -1.10 5.14 17.92
C VAL A 152 -2.14 6.26 17.86
N ALA A 153 -2.22 6.95 16.72
CA ALA A 153 -3.22 7.96 16.39
C ALA A 153 -3.33 8.08 14.86
N ASP A 154 -4.31 8.83 14.34
CA ASP A 154 -4.52 9.02 12.88
C ASP A 154 -3.28 9.54 12.13
N ARG A 155 -2.37 10.20 12.83
CA ARG A 155 -1.14 10.81 12.28
C ARG A 155 0.13 10.32 12.96
N SER A 156 0.06 9.27 13.77
CA SER A 156 1.21 8.74 14.49
C SER A 156 1.24 7.23 14.37
N VAL A 157 2.33 6.73 13.81
CA VAL A 157 2.55 5.30 13.61
C VAL A 157 3.83 4.87 14.30
N ARG A 158 3.80 3.70 14.92
CA ARG A 158 4.99 2.95 15.31
C ARG A 158 5.24 1.89 14.26
N ILE A 159 6.45 1.87 13.71
CA ILE A 159 6.90 0.82 12.79
C ILE A 159 7.92 -0.01 13.55
N LYS A 160 7.60 -1.29 13.72
CA LYS A 160 8.51 -2.28 14.29
C LYS A 160 9.13 -3.06 13.14
N ILE A 161 10.46 -3.12 13.12
CA ILE A 161 11.27 -3.87 12.16
C ILE A 161 12.24 -4.74 12.99
N ARG A 162 11.97 -6.04 13.10
CA ARG A 162 12.62 -6.94 14.09
C ARG A 162 12.52 -6.37 15.51
N ASP A 163 13.66 -6.09 16.14
CA ASP A 163 13.80 -5.54 17.49
C ASP A 163 13.84 -4.01 17.50
N SER A 164 13.91 -3.37 16.34
CA SER A 164 13.91 -1.91 16.20
C SER A 164 12.48 -1.38 16.15
N ILE A 165 12.19 -0.37 16.96
CA ILE A 165 10.90 0.34 16.97
C ILE A 165 11.17 1.80 16.65
N MET A 166 10.47 2.32 15.64
CA MET A 166 10.56 3.73 15.24
C MET A 166 9.16 4.34 15.27
N THR A 167 9.05 5.59 15.71
CA THR A 167 7.78 6.32 15.71
C THR A 167 7.86 7.44 14.69
N PHE A 168 6.86 7.52 13.82
CA PHE A 168 6.76 8.53 12.79
C PHE A 168 5.48 9.35 12.95
N SER A 169 5.61 10.65 12.73
CA SER A 169 4.47 11.57 12.59
C SER A 169 4.23 11.84 11.11
N THR A 170 3.00 11.60 10.67
CA THR A 170 2.60 11.55 9.26
C THR A 170 1.87 12.82 8.81
#